data_AF-A0A6I3CVH8-F1
#
_entry.id   AF-A0A6I3CVH8-F1
#
_cell.length_a   1.000
_cell.length_b   1.000
_cell.length_c   1.000
_cell.angle_alpha   90.00
_cell.angle_beta   90.00
_cell.angle_gamma   90.00
#
_symmetry.space_group_name_H-M   'P 1'
#
loop_
_entity.id
_entity.type
_entity.pdbx_description
1 polymer ?
#
loop_
_entity_poly.entity_id
_entity_poly.type
_entity_poly.pdbx_seq_one_letter_code
_entity_poly.pdbx_strand_id
1 'polypeptide(L)'
;MPDLMVMLTALLIGGTAGIASGLFGIGGGIIIVPMLIFFLKFSSSKAIGTSLTSMLLPVGILAVMKYYKAGDVDLKVGLAIAAGIFVTAFFGA
;
A
#
# COMPACT_ATOMS: atom_id res chain seq x y z
N MET A 1 -22.07 -4.16 -13.78
CA MET A 1 -20.67 -4.63 -13.86
C MET A 1 -19.83 -3.40 -14.17
N PRO A 2 -18.71 -3.16 -13.48
CA PRO A 2 -17.85 -2.03 -13.81
C PRO A 2 -17.39 -2.17 -15.27
N ASP A 3 -17.45 -1.07 -16.00
CA ASP A 3 -17.09 -0.99 -17.41
C ASP A 3 -15.57 -1.17 -17.62
N LEU A 4 -15.19 -1.61 -18.82
CA LEU A 4 -13.80 -1.89 -19.17
C LEU A 4 -12.88 -0.66 -18.97
N MET A 5 -13.41 0.53 -19.21
CA MET A 5 -12.68 1.79 -19.04
C MET A 5 -12.36 2.04 -17.56
N VAL A 6 -13.31 1.78 -16.65
CA VAL A 6 -13.07 1.83 -15.21
C VAL A 6 -11.99 0.83 -14.77
N MET A 7 -11.99 -0.40 -15.28
CA MET A 7 -10.95 -1.39 -14.94
C MET A 7 -9.55 -0.98 -15.41
N LEU A 8 -9.42 -0.47 -16.64
CA LEU A 8 -8.14 0.00 -17.17
C LEU A 8 -7.61 1.21 -16.39
N THR A 9 -8.51 2.14 -16.03
CA THR A 9 -8.15 3.33 -15.25
C THR A 9 -7.71 2.94 -13.84
N ALA A 10 -8.40 1.98 -13.21
CA ALA A 10 -8.02 1.45 -11.90
C ALA A 10 -6.63 0.80 -11.92
N LEU A 11 -6.30 0.02 -12.95
CA LEU A 11 -4.96 -0.58 -13.11
C LEU A 11 -3.85 0.47 -13.23
N LEU A 12 -4.09 1.54 -13.99
CA LEU A 12 -3.14 2.67 -14.12
C LEU A 12 -2.95 3.42 -12.80
N ILE A 13 -4.04 3.70 -12.09
CA ILE A 13 -3.99 4.32 -10.76
C ILE A 13 -3.22 3.42 -9.79
N GLY A 14 -3.52 2.11 -9.79
CA GLY A 14 -2.84 1.12 -8.95
C GLY A 14 -1.34 1.04 -9.21
N GLY A 15 -0.94 0.99 -10.48
CA GLY A 15 0.48 0.95 -10.86
C GLY A 15 1.23 2.21 -10.46
N THR A 16 0.68 3.39 -10.76
CA THR A 16 1.30 4.67 -10.41
C THR A 16 1.33 4.92 -8.90
N ALA A 17 0.25 4.60 -8.20
CA ALA A 17 0.20 4.65 -6.74
C ALA A 17 1.14 3.63 -6.09
N GLY A 18 1.30 2.45 -6.66
CA GLY A 18 2.25 1.43 -6.21
C GLY A 18 3.70 1.90 -6.33
N ILE A 19 4.08 2.47 -7.47
CA ILE A 19 5.40 3.08 -7.68
C ILE A 19 5.62 4.25 -6.71
N ALA A 20 4.65 5.16 -6.58
CA ALA A 20 4.76 6.30 -5.66
C ALA A 20 4.82 5.84 -4.19
N SER A 21 4.04 4.83 -3.80
CA SER A 21 4.05 4.29 -2.44
C SER A 21 5.38 3.59 -2.12
N GLY A 22 5.95 2.83 -3.06
CA GLY A 22 7.27 2.21 -2.93
C GLY A 22 8.41 3.23 -2.82
N LEU A 23 8.31 4.36 -3.54
CA LEU A 23 9.30 5.44 -3.49
C LEU A 23 9.18 6.33 -2.25
N PHE A 24 7.96 6.63 -1.80
CA PHE A 24 7.71 7.66 -0.78
C PHE A 24 7.19 7.15 0.58
N GLY A 25 6.86 5.85 0.72
CA GLY A 25 6.48 5.25 2.01
C GLY A 25 5.28 5.93 2.70
N ILE A 26 4.26 6.26 1.91
CA ILE A 26 3.36 7.42 2.13
C ILE A 26 2.51 7.38 3.41
N GLY A 27 2.34 6.26 4.09
CA GLY A 27 1.50 6.25 5.30
C GLY A 27 2.09 6.98 6.52
N GLY A 28 3.43 7.10 6.59
CA GLY A 28 4.15 7.41 7.83
C GLY A 28 5.52 6.77 7.92
N GLY A 29 5.91 5.95 6.94
CA GLY A 29 7.27 5.42 6.78
C GLY A 29 8.32 6.53 6.69
N ILE A 30 7.97 7.68 6.10
CA ILE A 30 8.87 8.85 6.04
C ILE A 30 9.28 9.39 7.41
N ILE A 31 8.47 9.15 8.45
CA ILE A 31 8.79 9.53 9.85
C ILE A 31 9.27 8.31 10.63
N ILE A 32 8.57 7.17 10.52
CA ILE A 32 8.88 5.94 11.25
C ILE A 32 10.27 5.42 10.88
N VAL A 33 10.64 5.39 9.60
CA VAL A 33 11.94 4.84 9.16
C VAL A 33 13.11 5.64 9.73
N PRO A 34 13.18 6.98 9.60
CA PRO A 34 14.22 7.76 10.28
C PRO A 34 14.22 7.55 11.79
N MET A 35 13.06 7.50 12.45
CA MET A 35 13.02 7.29 13.90
C MET A 35 13.57 5.92 14.30
N LEU A 36 13.26 4.85 13.56
CA LEU A 36 13.80 3.51 13.79
C LEU A 36 15.32 3.46 13.56
N ILE A 37 15.83 4.22 12.59
CA ILE A 37 17.27 4.31 12.32
C ILE A 37 17.97 5.15 13.42
N PHE A 38 17.47 6.34 13.75
CA PHE A 38 18.14 7.25 14.67
C PHE A 38 18.05 6.80 16.13
N PHE A 39 16.86 6.39 16.58
CA PHE A 39 16.65 6.05 18.00
C PHE A 39 16.91 4.57 18.29
N LEU A 40 16.51 3.67 17.40
CA LEU A 40 16.65 2.23 17.59
C LEU A 40 17.87 1.63 16.87
N LYS A 41 18.62 2.43 16.11
CA LYS A 41 19.83 2.03 15.39
C LYS A 41 19.61 0.82 14.46
N PHE A 42 18.42 0.73 13.87
CA PHE A 42 18.12 -0.33 12.91
C PHE A 42 18.86 -0.08 11.59
N SER A 43 19.21 -1.16 10.89
CA SER A 43 19.65 -1.07 9.50
C SER A 43 18.51 -0.60 8.61
N SER A 44 18.82 0.06 7.49
CA SER A 44 17.83 0.64 6.58
C SER A 44 16.75 -0.36 6.15
N SER A 45 17.14 -1.57 5.73
CA SER A 45 16.18 -2.62 5.36
C SER A 45 15.30 -3.06 6.53
N LYS A 46 15.84 -3.16 7.75
CA LYS A 46 15.06 -3.55 8.94
C LYS A 46 14.08 -2.45 9.32
N ALA A 47 14.49 -1.18 9.26
CA ALA A 47 13.64 -0.04 9.55
C ALA A 47 12.48 0.07 8.54
N ILE A 48 12.76 -0.07 7.24
CA ILE A 48 11.74 -0.08 6.18
C ILE A 48 10.74 -1.22 6.42
N GLY A 49 11.21 -2.46 6.56
CA GLY A 49 10.35 -3.62 6.78
C GLY A 49 9.50 -3.50 8.05
N THR A 50 10.07 -3.00 9.15
CA THR A 50 9.34 -2.78 10.42
C THR A 50 8.28 -1.70 10.26
N SER A 51 8.56 -0.62 9.53
CA SER A 51 7.59 0.43 9.24
C SER A 51 6.42 -0.10 8.40
N LEU A 52 6.69 -0.93 7.38
CA LEU A 52 5.63 -1.53 6.57
C LEU A 52 4.72 -2.41 7.41
N THR A 53 5.28 -3.21 8.32
CA THR A 53 4.49 -4.04 9.26
C THR A 53 3.62 -3.17 10.16
N SER A 54 4.14 -2.06 10.71
CA SER A 54 3.36 -1.22 11.61
C SER A 54 2.23 -0.45 10.90
N MET A 55 2.35 -0.19 9.59
CA MET A 55 1.32 0.52 8.83
C MET A 55 0.33 -0.44 8.15
N LEU A 56 0.81 -1.44 7.43
CA LEU A 56 -0.04 -2.28 6.59
C LEU A 56 -0.88 -3.28 7.41
N LEU A 57 -0.30 -3.89 8.45
CA LEU A 57 -1.04 -4.87 9.25
C LEU A 57 -2.16 -4.20 10.07
N PRO A 58 -1.88 -3.33 11.05
CA PRO A 58 -2.95 -2.83 11.90
C PRO A 58 -3.75 -1.72 11.22
N VAL A 59 -3.10 -0.69 10.66
CA VAL A 59 -3.81 0.48 10.10
C VAL A 59 -4.53 0.11 8.81
N GLY A 60 -3.85 -0.58 7.89
CA GLY A 60 -4.43 -1.03 6.63
C GLY A 60 -5.65 -1.93 6.83
N ILE A 61 -5.52 -3.00 7.63
CA ILE A 61 -6.62 -3.95 7.87
C ILE A 61 -7.80 -3.27 8.56
N LEU A 62 -7.56 -2.46 9.60
CA LEU A 62 -8.64 -1.75 10.32
C LEU A 62 -9.35 -0.74 9.41
N ALA A 63 -8.61 -0.02 8.55
CA ALA A 63 -9.20 0.92 7.60
C ALA A 63 -10.09 0.20 6.58
N VAL A 64 -9.59 -0.86 5.94
CA VAL A 64 -10.37 -1.64 4.95
C VAL A 64 -11.62 -2.22 5.60
N MET A 65 -11.51 -2.80 6.81
CA MET A 65 -12.68 -3.30 7.53
C MET A 65 -13.71 -2.22 7.84
N LYS A 66 -13.27 -1.01 8.23
CA LYS A 66 -14.16 0.11 8.53
C LYS A 66 -14.94 0.54 7.30
N TYR A 67 -14.28 0.78 6.18
CA TYR A 67 -14.94 1.21 4.93
C TYR A 67 -15.76 0.10 4.30
N TYR A 68 -15.32 -1.16 4.41
CA TYR A 68 -16.09 -2.30 3.94
C TYR A 68 -17.42 -2.43 4.70
N LYS A 69 -17.39 -2.26 6.04
CA LYS A 69 -18.61 -2.23 6.87
C LYS A 69 -19.52 -1.04 6.56
N ALA A 70 -18.96 0.07 6.09
CA ALA A 70 -19.74 1.24 5.66
C ALA A 70 -20.38 1.07 4.28
N GLY A 71 -20.01 0.04 3.50
CA GLY A 71 -20.48 -0.16 2.13
C GLY A 71 -19.74 0.68 1.09
N ASP A 72 -18.71 1.42 1.49
CA ASP A 72 -17.95 2.34 0.65
C ASP A 72 -16.77 1.68 -0.07
N VAL A 73 -16.77 0.35 -0.18
CA VAL A 73 -15.68 -0.43 -0.80
C VAL A 73 -16.21 -1.24 -1.97
N ASP A 74 -15.76 -0.89 -3.18
CA ASP A 74 -15.88 -1.77 -4.34
C ASP A 74 -14.75 -2.80 -4.32
N LEU A 75 -15.07 -4.00 -3.82
CA LEU A 75 -14.12 -5.11 -3.74
C LEU A 75 -13.57 -5.54 -5.10
N LYS A 76 -14.34 -5.42 -6.18
CA LYS A 76 -13.88 -5.87 -7.51
C LYS A 76 -12.79 -4.95 -8.03
N VAL A 77 -13.01 -3.64 -7.93
CA VAL A 77 -12.02 -2.63 -8.32
C VAL A 77 -10.80 -2.70 -7.39
N GLY A 78 -11.02 -2.80 -6.07
CA GLY A 78 -9.95 -2.92 -5.09
C GLY A 78 -9.05 -4.14 -5.31
N LEU A 79 -9.63 -5.31 -5.60
CA LEU A 79 -8.86 -6.52 -5.91
C LEU A 79 -8.12 -6.43 -7.24
N ALA A 80 -8.70 -5.81 -8.27
CA ALA A 80 -8.02 -5.59 -9.54
C ALA A 80 -6.77 -4.70 -9.36
N ILE A 81 -6.88 -3.64 -8.56
CA ILE A 81 -5.75 -2.78 -8.18
C ILE A 81 -4.70 -3.58 -7.41
N ALA A 82 -5.11 -4.33 -6.39
CA ALA A 82 -4.20 -5.14 -5.58
C ALA A 82 -3.43 -6.17 -6.42
N ALA A 83 -4.07 -6.80 -7.39
CA ALA A 83 -3.42 -7.72 -8.33
C ALA A 83 -2.37 -7.00 -9.20
N GLY A 84 -2.69 -5.81 -9.74
CA GLY A 84 -1.74 -5.00 -10.50
C GLY A 84 -0.52 -4.59 -9.68
N ILE A 85 -0.74 -4.20 -8.42
CA ILE A 85 0.35 -3.87 -7.48
C ILE A 85 1.18 -5.13 -7.18
N PHE A 86 0.55 -6.27 -6.91
CA PHE A 86 1.27 -7.51 -6.59
C PHE A 86 2.22 -7.91 -7.73
N VAL A 87 1.74 -7.87 -8.98
CA VAL A 87 2.58 -8.19 -10.15
C VAL A 87 3.73 -7.20 -10.27
N THR A 88 3.46 -5.89 -10.24
CA THR A 88 4.50 -4.88 -10.46
C THR A 88 5.51 -4.80 -9.31
N ALA A 89 5.06 -4.94 -8.06
CA ALA A 89 5.93 -4.95 -6.89
C ALA A 89 6.79 -6.23 -6.81
N PHE A 90 6.24 -7.39 -7.19
CA PHE A 90 7.00 -8.65 -7.19
C PHE A 90 8.17 -8.64 -8.19
N PHE A 91 7.98 -8.02 -9.37
CA PHE A 91 9.05 -7.89 -10.35
C PHE A 91 9.97 -6.68 -10.13
N GLY A 92 9.59 -5.74 -9.28
CA GLY A 92 10.35 -4.52 -8.99
C GLY A 92 11.20 -4.56 -7.71
N ALA A 93 10.98 -5.53 -6.83
CA ALA A 93 11.75 -5.77 -5.59
C ALA A 93 12.89 -6.77 -5.82
#